data_AF-A0A397C5G9-F1
#
_entry.id   AF-A0A397C5G9-F1
#
_cell.length_a   1.000
_cell.length_b   1.000
_cell.length_c   1.000
_cell.angle_alpha   90.00
_cell.angle_beta   90.00
_cell.angle_gamma   90.00
#
_symmetry.space_group_name_H-M   'P 1'
#
loop_
_entity.id
_entity.type
_entity.pdbx_description
1 polymer ?
#
loop_
_entity_poly.entity_id
_entity_poly.type
_entity_poly.pdbx_seq_one_letter_code
_entity_poly.pdbx_strand_id
1 'polypeptide(L)'
;MQPSSFLLATFLLLLSMATGASAQTCSAEGKTVTATGFIMDNLCIDTVNLMDNPTVKTLEGPDEHSIHCLVDVKSCVDSLYTLLAPPENGSNLYTVKYQLGVAGSALAKNYAENARLLGGKKGFGATVTGVDDGTNELKCVTLSNTVVVDGKQLTLSSAPPAPST
;
A
#
# COMPACT_ATOMS: atom_id res chain seq x y z
N MET A 1 -12.11 -75.82 -5.80
CA MET A 1 -12.41 -74.71 -4.87
C MET A 1 -11.30 -73.67 -5.01
N GLN A 2 -11.63 -72.50 -5.57
CA GLN A 2 -10.87 -71.23 -5.52
C GLN A 2 -10.91 -70.68 -4.06
N PRO A 3 -10.12 -69.66 -3.63
CA PRO A 3 -9.83 -68.38 -4.33
C PRO A 3 -8.33 -68.05 -4.42
N SER A 4 -7.80 -67.47 -5.51
CA SER A 4 -7.83 -66.04 -5.87
C SER A 4 -7.31 -65.10 -4.78
N SER A 5 -6.04 -64.70 -4.88
CA SER A 5 -5.54 -63.49 -4.22
C SER A 5 -5.14 -62.47 -5.28
N PHE A 6 -5.93 -61.39 -5.31
CA PHE A 6 -5.76 -60.23 -6.17
C PHE A 6 -4.49 -59.46 -5.82
N LEU A 7 -3.65 -59.20 -6.83
CA LEU A 7 -2.61 -58.19 -6.80
C LEU A 7 -3.28 -56.80 -6.80
N LEU A 8 -3.33 -56.12 -5.64
CA LEU A 8 -3.66 -54.70 -5.59
C LEU A 8 -2.38 -53.89 -5.83
N ALA A 9 -2.20 -53.40 -7.05
CA ALA A 9 -1.28 -52.31 -7.35
C ALA A 9 -1.94 -50.99 -6.92
N THR A 10 -1.65 -50.52 -5.71
CA THR A 10 -2.03 -49.17 -5.26
C THR A 10 -1.09 -48.14 -5.90
N PHE A 11 -1.52 -47.56 -7.00
CA PHE A 11 -0.87 -46.42 -7.64
C PHE A 11 -1.32 -45.14 -6.92
N LEU A 12 -0.54 -44.68 -5.94
CA LEU A 12 -0.72 -43.36 -5.31
C LEU A 12 -0.17 -42.29 -6.26
N LEU A 13 -1.07 -41.69 -7.04
CA LEU A 13 -0.77 -40.48 -7.82
C LEU A 13 -0.83 -39.27 -6.88
N LEU A 14 0.31 -38.88 -6.32
CA LEU A 14 0.46 -37.61 -5.61
C LEU A 14 0.46 -36.47 -6.66
N LEU A 15 -0.71 -35.88 -6.93
CA LEU A 15 -0.79 -34.59 -7.63
C LEU A 15 -0.33 -33.50 -6.68
N SER A 16 0.96 -33.20 -6.68
CA SER A 16 1.52 -31.98 -6.11
C SER A 16 1.06 -30.79 -6.93
N MET A 17 -0.07 -30.18 -6.55
CA MET A 17 -0.47 -28.88 -7.08
C MET A 17 0.44 -27.81 -6.45
N ALA A 18 1.59 -27.58 -7.08
CA ALA A 18 2.38 -26.39 -6.82
C ALA A 18 1.58 -25.19 -7.35
N THR A 19 0.81 -24.55 -6.48
CA THR A 19 0.26 -23.22 -6.75
C THR A 19 1.41 -22.23 -6.74
N GLY A 20 2.09 -22.10 -7.89
CA GLY A 20 3.00 -20.99 -8.12
C GLY A 20 2.19 -19.70 -8.08
N ALA A 21 2.53 -18.80 -7.15
CA ALA A 21 2.01 -17.44 -7.18
C ALA A 21 2.49 -16.79 -8.48
N SER A 22 1.59 -16.68 -9.46
CA SER A 22 1.85 -15.90 -10.67
C SER A 22 2.02 -14.44 -10.25
N ALA A 23 3.25 -13.93 -10.35
CA ALA A 23 3.50 -12.50 -10.27
C ALA A 23 2.65 -11.84 -11.36
N GLN A 24 1.66 -11.04 -10.94
CA GLN A 24 0.80 -10.33 -11.87
C GLN A 24 1.67 -9.34 -12.65
N THR A 25 2.00 -9.69 -13.89
CA THR A 25 2.81 -8.83 -14.75
C THR A 25 1.96 -7.62 -15.11
N CYS A 26 2.38 -6.44 -14.66
CA CYS A 26 1.72 -5.20 -15.01
C CYS A 26 2.06 -4.82 -16.46
N SER A 27 1.04 -4.58 -17.29
CA SER A 27 1.20 -4.31 -18.73
C SER A 27 1.14 -2.82 -19.08
N ALA A 28 1.35 -1.91 -18.13
CA ALA A 28 1.29 -0.48 -18.41
C ALA A 28 2.52 -0.04 -19.22
N GLU A 29 2.29 0.79 -20.24
CA GLU A 29 3.35 1.43 -21.03
C GLU A 29 3.73 2.76 -20.40
N GLY A 30 5.03 3.05 -20.27
CA GLY A 30 5.49 4.29 -19.67
C GLY A 30 6.91 4.18 -19.10
N LYS A 31 7.32 5.19 -18.33
CA LYS A 31 8.61 5.21 -17.65
C LYS A 31 8.48 4.62 -16.26
N THR A 32 9.35 3.67 -15.92
CA THR A 32 9.48 3.26 -14.52
C THR A 32 10.07 4.39 -13.70
N VAL A 33 9.37 4.82 -12.66
CA VAL A 33 9.78 5.89 -11.75
C VAL A 33 9.77 5.39 -10.30
N THR A 34 10.60 6.00 -9.47
CA THR A 34 10.60 5.81 -8.02
C THR A 34 10.52 7.17 -7.34
N ALA A 35 9.60 7.30 -6.39
CA ALA A 35 9.36 8.55 -5.69
C ALA A 35 9.14 8.28 -4.19
N THR A 36 9.60 9.21 -3.36
CA THR A 36 9.42 9.16 -1.90
C THR A 36 8.61 10.36 -1.45
N GLY A 37 7.69 10.12 -0.52
CA GLY A 37 6.76 11.14 -0.07
C GLY A 37 5.86 10.63 1.06
N PHE A 38 4.86 11.42 1.43
CA PHE A 38 3.80 10.96 2.32
C PHE A 38 2.64 10.41 1.51
N ILE A 39 2.11 9.27 1.94
CA ILE A 39 0.85 8.75 1.42
C ILE A 39 -0.28 9.31 2.28
N MET A 40 -1.30 9.84 1.62
CA MET A 40 -2.42 10.49 2.27
C MET A 40 -3.71 10.27 1.48
N ASP A 41 -4.86 10.23 2.16
CA ASP A 41 -6.15 10.10 1.50
C ASP A 41 -6.62 11.40 0.83
N ASN A 42 -7.33 11.26 -0.29
CA ASN A 42 -7.78 12.40 -1.07
C ASN A 42 -8.78 13.27 -0.31
N LEU A 43 -9.63 12.67 0.53
CA LEU A 43 -10.58 13.44 1.34
C LEU A 43 -9.86 14.40 2.30
N CYS A 44 -8.85 13.95 3.04
CA CYS A 44 -8.10 14.83 3.93
C CYS A 44 -7.29 15.88 3.13
N ILE A 45 -6.77 15.55 1.95
CA ILE A 45 -6.11 16.53 1.06
C ILE A 45 -7.07 17.63 0.59
N ASP A 46 -8.33 17.30 0.30
CA ASP A 46 -9.31 18.24 -0.22
C ASP A 46 -9.96 19.11 0.87
N THR A 47 -9.68 18.83 2.14
CA THR A 47 -10.12 19.65 3.28
C THR A 47 -9.11 20.76 3.62
N VAL A 48 -9.52 21.77 4.39
CA VAL A 48 -8.60 22.84 4.80
C VAL A 48 -7.59 22.35 5.83
N ASN A 49 -8.08 21.59 6.82
CA ASN A 49 -7.29 21.03 7.92
C ASN A 49 -7.53 19.53 8.00
N LEU A 50 -6.56 18.80 8.53
CA LEU A 50 -6.68 17.36 8.76
C LEU A 50 -7.94 17.07 9.58
N MET A 51 -8.74 16.11 9.12
CA MET A 51 -10.02 15.77 9.77
C MET A 51 -9.81 15.24 11.20
N ASP A 52 -8.70 14.54 11.42
CA ASP A 52 -8.27 13.96 12.68
C ASP A 52 -7.40 14.89 13.53
N ASN A 53 -6.85 15.95 12.94
CA ASN A 53 -6.12 16.99 13.65
C ASN A 53 -6.42 18.38 13.06
N PRO A 54 -7.55 19.01 13.43
CA PRO A 54 -8.04 20.23 12.77
C PRO A 54 -7.17 21.48 13.01
N THR A 55 -6.08 21.36 13.78
CA THR A 55 -5.10 22.43 13.99
C THR A 55 -3.99 22.45 12.93
N VAL A 56 -3.88 21.38 12.13
CA VAL A 56 -2.85 21.21 11.10
C VAL A 56 -3.50 21.31 9.72
N LYS A 57 -2.94 22.18 8.88
CA LYS A 57 -3.35 22.28 7.47
C LYS A 57 -2.82 21.10 6.67
N THR A 58 -3.66 20.54 5.82
CA THR A 58 -3.41 19.24 5.19
C THR A 58 -2.10 19.14 4.41
N LEU A 59 -1.76 20.13 3.58
CA LEU A 59 -0.53 20.13 2.77
C LEU A 59 0.68 20.75 3.49
N GLU A 60 0.54 21.22 4.73
CA GLU A 60 1.66 21.74 5.53
C GLU A 60 2.25 20.67 6.46
N GLY A 61 1.42 19.76 6.98
CA GLY A 61 1.84 18.73 7.94
C GLY A 61 1.28 17.33 7.67
N PRO A 62 1.57 16.72 6.50
CA PRO A 62 1.14 15.34 6.23
C PRO A 62 1.78 14.30 7.17
N ASP A 63 2.86 14.65 7.87
CA ASP A 63 3.47 13.86 8.94
C ASP A 63 2.61 13.80 10.22
N GLU A 64 1.66 14.72 10.37
CA GLU A 64 0.69 14.76 11.48
C GLU A 64 -0.59 13.98 11.18
N HIS A 65 -0.79 13.54 9.95
CA HIS A 65 -1.96 12.76 9.55
C HIS A 65 -1.91 11.35 10.13
N SER A 66 -2.96 10.94 10.84
CA SER A 66 -2.98 9.66 11.53
C SER A 66 -3.15 8.48 10.58
N ILE A 67 -2.50 7.37 10.96
CA ILE A 67 -2.72 6.08 10.31
C ILE A 67 -4.18 5.63 10.44
N HIS A 68 -4.91 6.06 11.49
CA HIS A 68 -6.33 5.76 11.69
C HIS A 68 -7.19 6.18 10.49
N CYS A 69 -6.97 7.38 9.94
CA CYS A 69 -7.66 7.83 8.73
C CYS A 69 -7.34 6.95 7.51
N LEU A 70 -6.09 6.51 7.40
CA LEU A 70 -5.64 5.65 6.31
C LEU A 70 -6.13 4.20 6.40
N VAL A 71 -6.76 3.77 7.49
CA VAL A 71 -7.09 2.34 7.66
C VAL A 71 -8.51 2.07 8.14
N ASP A 72 -9.07 2.90 9.02
CA ASP A 72 -10.35 2.66 9.68
C ASP A 72 -11.47 3.58 9.20
N VAL A 73 -11.14 4.83 8.85
CA VAL A 73 -12.15 5.82 8.49
C VAL A 73 -12.62 5.57 7.06
N LYS A 74 -13.80 4.94 6.94
CA LYS A 74 -14.33 4.48 5.65
C LYS A 74 -14.33 5.56 4.56
N SER A 75 -14.72 6.79 4.86
CA SER A 75 -14.74 7.88 3.86
C SER A 75 -13.34 8.26 3.37
N CYS A 76 -12.33 8.23 4.24
CA CYS A 76 -10.93 8.44 3.86
C CYS A 76 -10.42 7.30 3.00
N VAL A 77 -10.64 6.05 3.42
CA VAL A 77 -10.26 4.84 2.65
C VAL A 77 -10.93 4.82 1.26
N ASP A 78 -12.23 5.09 1.19
CA ASP A 78 -13.00 5.09 -0.05
C ASP A 78 -12.56 6.21 -1.01
N SER A 79 -11.96 7.29 -0.50
CA SER A 79 -11.45 8.41 -1.31
C SER A 79 -10.17 8.07 -2.08
N LEU A 80 -9.57 6.90 -1.83
CA LEU A 80 -8.27 6.49 -2.38
C LEU A 80 -7.12 7.40 -1.95
N TYR A 81 -5.89 6.98 -2.24
CA TYR A 81 -4.68 7.61 -1.74
C TYR A 81 -3.84 8.25 -2.83
N THR A 82 -3.10 9.26 -2.39
CA THR A 82 -2.15 10.03 -3.16
C THR A 82 -0.76 9.92 -2.52
N LEU A 83 0.27 9.88 -3.36
CA LEU A 83 1.63 10.20 -2.95
C LEU A 83 1.84 11.71 -3.05
N LEU A 84 2.22 12.33 -1.94
CA LEU A 84 2.61 13.73 -1.84
C LEU A 84 4.12 13.88 -1.96
N ALA A 85 4.59 14.74 -2.87
CA ALA A 85 5.98 15.16 -2.95
C ALA A 85 6.28 16.23 -1.88
N PRO A 86 7.52 16.25 -1.34
CA PRO A 86 7.94 17.30 -0.42
C PRO A 86 7.86 18.70 -1.05
N PRO A 87 7.81 19.76 -0.24
CA PRO A 87 7.83 21.13 -0.75
C PRO A 87 9.09 21.41 -1.57
N GLU A 88 8.92 22.11 -2.69
CA GLU A 88 10.01 22.57 -3.56
C GLU A 88 9.96 24.09 -3.72
N ASN A 89 11.05 24.68 -4.23
CA ASN A 89 11.12 26.10 -4.62
C ASN A 89 10.76 27.12 -3.53
N GLY A 90 11.11 26.82 -2.27
CA GLY A 90 10.83 27.70 -1.13
C GLY A 90 9.37 27.70 -0.66
N SER A 91 8.54 26.79 -1.17
CA SER A 91 7.22 26.50 -0.62
C SER A 91 7.35 25.75 0.71
N ASN A 92 6.33 25.88 1.56
CA ASN A 92 6.12 25.00 2.73
C ASN A 92 5.06 23.93 2.47
N LEU A 93 4.46 23.91 1.28
CA LEU A 93 3.37 23.01 0.92
C LEU A 93 3.89 21.78 0.18
N TYR A 94 3.47 20.63 0.66
CA TYR A 94 3.50 19.38 -0.10
C TYR A 94 2.59 19.48 -1.32
N THR A 95 2.89 18.72 -2.36
CA THR A 95 2.11 18.72 -3.60
C THR A 95 1.76 17.31 -4.03
N VAL A 96 0.62 17.15 -4.71
CA VAL A 96 0.22 15.87 -5.29
C VAL A 96 1.25 15.46 -6.34
N LYS A 97 1.91 14.32 -6.13
CA LYS A 97 2.87 13.75 -7.08
C LYS A 97 2.21 12.72 -7.98
N TYR A 98 1.52 11.75 -7.39
CA TYR A 98 0.77 10.72 -8.11
C TYR A 98 -0.47 10.31 -7.33
N GLN A 99 -1.58 10.12 -8.03
CA GLN A 99 -2.70 9.30 -7.55
C GLN A 99 -2.26 7.83 -7.59
N LEU A 100 -2.64 7.04 -6.57
CA LEU A 100 -2.26 5.62 -6.50
C LEU A 100 -3.31 4.68 -7.11
N GLY A 101 -4.48 5.21 -7.47
CA GLY A 101 -5.60 4.43 -7.99
C GLY A 101 -6.08 3.33 -7.03
N VAL A 102 -6.97 2.46 -7.48
CA VAL A 102 -7.57 1.43 -6.61
C VAL A 102 -6.51 0.43 -6.12
N ALA A 103 -5.69 -0.11 -7.02
CA ALA A 103 -4.71 -1.14 -6.68
C ALA A 103 -3.58 -0.61 -5.79
N GLY A 104 -3.03 0.56 -6.11
CA GLY A 104 -1.98 1.18 -5.30
C GLY A 104 -2.50 1.64 -3.94
N SER A 105 -3.73 2.16 -3.85
CA SER A 105 -4.33 2.52 -2.56
C SER A 105 -4.60 1.31 -1.67
N ALA A 106 -5.07 0.20 -2.24
CA ALA A 106 -5.23 -1.05 -1.50
C ALA A 106 -3.89 -1.57 -0.95
N LEU A 107 -2.82 -1.50 -1.75
CA LEU A 107 -1.47 -1.86 -1.31
C LEU A 107 -0.98 -0.95 -0.19
N ALA A 108 -1.12 0.36 -0.36
CA ALA A 108 -0.74 1.35 0.63
C ALA A 108 -1.51 1.20 1.95
N LYS A 109 -2.81 0.88 1.91
CA LYS A 109 -3.62 0.56 3.09
C LYS A 109 -3.06 -0.63 3.85
N ASN A 110 -2.72 -1.72 3.16
CA ASN A 110 -2.11 -2.90 3.80
C ASN A 110 -0.78 -2.56 4.49
N TYR A 111 0.03 -1.68 3.89
CA TYR A 111 1.28 -1.25 4.51
C TYR A 111 1.03 -0.34 5.73
N ALA A 112 0.06 0.57 5.65
CA ALA A 112 -0.35 1.41 6.78
C ALA A 112 -0.88 0.56 7.95
N GLU A 113 -1.65 -0.50 7.66
CA GLU A 113 -2.10 -1.48 8.66
C GLU A 113 -0.93 -2.22 9.32
N ASN A 114 0.02 -2.71 8.51
CA ASN A 114 1.25 -3.33 9.02
C ASN A 114 2.05 -2.37 9.90
N ALA A 115 2.19 -1.11 9.50
CA ALA A 115 2.87 -0.10 10.28
C ALA A 115 2.16 0.17 11.62
N ARG A 116 0.82 0.22 11.60
CA ARG A 116 0.00 0.34 12.82
C ARG A 116 0.18 -0.83 13.77
N LEU A 117 0.22 -2.07 13.28
CA LEU A 117 0.45 -3.26 14.10
C LEU A 117 1.79 -3.22 14.83
N LEU A 118 2.78 -2.52 14.27
CA LEU A 118 4.09 -2.29 14.89
C LEU A 118 4.14 -1.02 15.75
N GLY A 119 2.99 -0.38 16.00
CA GLY A 119 2.84 0.75 16.91
C GLY A 119 2.88 2.13 16.25
N GLY A 120 2.95 2.21 14.92
CA GLY A 120 2.92 3.48 14.17
C GLY A 120 1.57 4.19 14.32
N LYS A 121 1.59 5.51 14.51
CA LYS A 121 0.37 6.30 14.78
C LYS A 121 0.06 7.36 13.72
N LYS A 122 1.06 8.07 13.21
CA LYS A 122 0.89 9.15 12.24
C LYS A 122 2.03 9.27 11.25
N GLY A 123 1.79 10.02 10.19
CA GLY A 123 2.74 10.37 9.15
C GLY A 123 3.23 9.16 8.39
N PHE A 124 2.51 8.76 7.35
CA PHE A 124 2.86 7.56 6.57
C PHE A 124 3.77 7.91 5.39
N GLY A 125 5.08 7.99 5.65
CA GLY A 125 6.09 8.20 4.63
C GLY A 125 6.44 6.89 3.91
N ALA A 126 6.45 6.89 2.59
CA ALA A 126 6.74 5.71 1.79
C ALA A 126 7.56 6.03 0.53
N THR A 127 8.32 5.05 0.06
CA THR A 127 8.91 5.05 -1.28
C THR A 127 8.08 4.13 -2.16
N VAL A 128 7.56 4.68 -3.26
CA VAL A 128 6.77 3.96 -4.26
C VAL A 128 7.55 3.85 -5.55
N THR A 129 7.43 2.69 -6.21
CA THR A 129 7.92 2.46 -7.57
C THR A 129 6.76 2.04 -8.45
N GLY A 130 6.67 2.60 -9.65
CA GLY A 130 5.60 2.27 -10.60
C GLY A 130 5.92 2.76 -12.00
N VAL A 131 4.93 2.72 -12.88
CA VAL A 131 5.02 3.17 -14.27
C VAL A 131 4.24 4.47 -14.44
N ASP A 132 4.96 5.51 -14.84
CA ASP A 132 4.43 6.81 -15.24
C ASP A 132 4.15 6.79 -16.75
N ASP A 133 2.87 6.75 -17.10
CA ASP A 133 2.35 6.76 -18.47
C ASP A 133 2.02 8.17 -18.98
N GLY A 134 2.40 9.21 -18.23
CA GLY A 134 2.07 10.61 -18.50
C GLY A 134 0.71 11.05 -17.96
N THR A 135 -0.05 10.18 -17.30
CA THR A 135 -1.25 10.55 -16.55
C THR A 135 -0.91 10.91 -15.10
N ASN A 136 -1.92 11.36 -14.34
CA ASN A 136 -1.75 11.67 -12.92
C ASN A 136 -1.73 10.43 -12.01
N GLU A 137 -2.10 9.25 -12.51
CA GLU A 137 -2.13 8.01 -11.73
C GLU A 137 -0.90 7.14 -12.02
N LEU A 138 -0.16 6.79 -10.97
CA LEU A 138 0.98 5.88 -11.10
C LEU A 138 0.48 4.45 -11.29
N LYS A 139 0.88 3.79 -12.37
CA LYS A 139 0.50 2.40 -12.66
C LYS A 139 1.48 1.44 -12.00
N CYS A 140 1.09 0.18 -11.86
CA CYS A 140 1.98 -0.89 -11.39
C CYS A 140 2.64 -0.62 -10.03
N VAL A 141 1.92 0.03 -9.12
CA VAL A 141 2.49 0.53 -7.86
C VAL A 141 3.03 -0.61 -7.01
N THR A 142 4.26 -0.42 -6.54
CA THR A 142 4.92 -1.22 -5.51
C THR A 142 5.42 -0.26 -4.43
N LEU A 143 5.48 -0.72 -3.19
CA LEU A 143 6.01 0.05 -2.05
C LEU A 143 7.28 -0.62 -1.54
N SER A 144 8.25 0.20 -1.12
CA SER A 144 9.37 -0.28 -0.32
C SER A 144 8.85 -0.84 1.01
N ASN A 145 9.35 -2.00 1.44
CA ASN A 145 9.06 -2.55 2.76
C ASN A 145 9.55 -1.65 3.90
N THR A 146 10.33 -0.62 3.61
CA THR A 146 10.74 0.36 4.61
C THR A 146 9.94 1.64 4.46
N VAL A 147 9.17 1.96 5.49
CA VAL A 147 8.32 3.15 5.59
C VAL A 147 8.85 4.05 6.72
N VAL A 148 8.35 5.29 6.77
CA VAL A 148 8.56 6.20 7.89
C VAL A 148 7.21 6.43 8.55
N VAL A 149 7.13 6.19 9.86
CA VAL A 149 5.95 6.49 10.71
C VAL A 149 6.42 7.10 12.01
N ASP A 150 5.68 8.08 12.52
CA ASP A 150 6.06 8.86 13.70
C ASP A 150 7.49 9.43 13.62
N GLY A 151 7.92 9.81 12.41
CA GLY A 151 9.27 10.30 12.12
C GLY A 151 10.38 9.23 12.20
N LYS A 152 10.03 7.94 12.28
CA LYS A 152 10.98 6.83 12.43
C LYS A 152 10.85 5.84 11.29
N GLN A 153 11.99 5.29 10.87
CA GLN A 153 12.03 4.22 9.89
C GLN A 153 11.48 2.92 10.52
N LEU A 154 10.60 2.25 9.79
CA LEU A 154 10.00 0.98 10.17
C LEU A 154 10.09 0.01 8.99
N THR A 155 10.62 -1.18 9.24
CA THR A 155 10.68 -2.25 8.24
C THR A 155 9.47 -3.17 8.41
N LEU A 156 8.62 -3.21 7.40
CA LEU A 156 7.43 -4.03 7.33
C LEU A 156 7.75 -5.40 6.72
N SER A 157 6.99 -6.41 7.13
CA SER A 157 6.96 -7.67 6.39
C SER A 157 6.32 -7.44 5.02
N SER A 158 6.86 -8.07 3.98
CA SER A 158 6.24 -8.09 2.64
C SER A 158 4.95 -8.90 2.60
N ALA A 159 4.64 -9.66 3.66
CA ALA A 159 3.38 -10.37 3.79
C ALA A 159 2.25 -9.39 4.20
N PRO A 160 1.04 -9.52 3.62
CA PRO A 160 -0.13 -8.79 4.11
C PRO A 160 -0.36 -9.06 5.60
N PRO A 161 -0.91 -8.09 6.36
CA PRO A 161 -1.34 -8.35 7.73
C PRO A 161 -2.34 -9.52 7.72
N ALA A 162 -2.24 -10.40 8.72
CA ALA A 162 -3.26 -11.43 8.90
C ALA A 162 -4.63 -10.74 9.06
N PRO A 163 -5.70 -11.24 8.41
CA PRO A 163 -7.02 -10.65 8.57
C PRO A 163 -7.40 -10.65 10.04
N SER A 164 -7.74 -9.47 10.57
CA SER A 164 -8.27 -9.33 11.91
C SER A 164 -9.56 -10.15 12.03
N THR A 165 -9.57 -11.17 12.89
CA THR A 165 -10.75 -11.96 13.26
C THR A 165 -11.74 -11.17 14.08
#